data_AF-A0A077KKI3-F1
#
_entry.id   AF-A0A077KKI3-F1
#
_cell.length_a   1.000
_cell.length_b   1.000
_cell.length_c   1.000
_cell.angle_alpha   90.00
_cell.angle_beta   90.00
_cell.angle_gamma   90.00
#
_symmetry.space_group_name_H-M   'P 1'
#
loop_
_entity.id
_entity.type
_entity.pdbx_description
1 polymer ?
#
loop_
_entity_poly.entity_id
_entity_poly.type
_entity_poly.pdbx_seq_one_letter_code
_entity_poly.pdbx_strand_id
1 'polypeptide(L)' 'MGTVKEAVLNNRNLFYKLNKCGIKNIETALDYLSIYEQYENQKHIDSSMERKKVVATFCKVTVRTVEIALHTMKRAI' A
#
# COMPACT_ATOMS: atom_id res chain seq x y z
N MET A 1 25.76 1.64 -0.83
CA MET A 1 25.18 2.80 -0.12
C MET A 1 24.53 3.68 -1.18
N GLY A 2 23.19 3.68 -1.26
CA GLY A 2 22.48 4.41 -2.30
C GLY A 2 22.60 5.92 -2.10
N THR A 3 22.72 6.68 -3.18
CA THR A 3 22.79 8.15 -3.10
C THR A 3 21.42 8.76 -2.82
N VAL A 4 21.39 9.96 -2.23
CA VAL A 4 20.13 10.73 -2.04
C VAL A 4 19.36 10.87 -3.36
N LYS A 5 20.09 11.05 -4.47
CA LYS A 5 19.52 11.15 -5.82
C LYS A 5 18.75 9.89 -6.23
N GLU A 6 19.27 8.70 -5.92
CA GLU A 6 18.60 7.42 -6.20
C GLU A 6 17.33 7.26 -5.36
N ALA A 7 17.37 7.63 -4.07
CA ALA A 7 16.20 7.59 -3.20
C ALA A 7 15.06 8.50 -3.73
N VAL A 8 15.38 9.71 -4.18
CA VAL A 8 14.41 10.63 -4.78
C VAL A 8 13.80 10.05 -6.06
N LEU A 9 14.63 9.46 -6.93
CA LEU A 9 14.17 8.81 -8.17
C LEU A 9 13.25 7.61 -7.90
N ASN A 10 13.61 6.77 -6.93
CA ASN A 10 12.80 5.61 -6.54
C ASN A 10 11.45 6.03 -5.98
N ASN A 11 11.43 7.04 -5.11
CA ASN A 11 10.19 7.59 -4.57
C ASN A 11 9.32 8.17 -5.67
N ARG A 12 9.89 8.96 -6.60
CA ARG A 12 9.15 9.53 -7.74
C ARG A 12 8.51 8.44 -8.62
N ASN A 13 9.23 7.35 -8.85
CA ASN A 13 8.71 6.19 -9.60
C ASN A 13 7.59 5.47 -8.84
N LEU A 14 7.68 5.35 -7.51
CA LEU A 14 6.62 4.81 -6.67
C LEU A 14 5.34 5.65 -6.77
N PHE A 15 5.43 6.97 -6.60
CA PHE A 15 4.29 7.89 -6.73
C PHE A 15 3.62 7.78 -8.10
N TYR A 16 4.42 7.72 -9.16
CA TYR A 16 3.90 7.57 -10.53
C TYR A 16 3.12 6.26 -10.72
N LYS A 17 3.63 5.14 -10.19
CA LYS A 17 2.95 3.84 -10.24
C LYS A 17 1.65 3.86 -9.45
N LEU A 18 1.64 4.40 -8.23
CA LEU A 18 0.44 4.54 -7.40
C LEU A 18 -0.63 5.39 -8.11
N ASN A 19 -0.24 6.52 -8.69
CA ASN A 19 -1.16 7.39 -9.41
C ASN A 19 -1.78 6.70 -10.63
N LYS A 20 -0.99 5.94 -11.41
CA LYS A 20 -1.51 5.10 -12.52
C LYS A 20 -2.54 4.07 -12.08
N CYS A 21 -2.48 3.64 -10.82
CA CYS A 21 -3.40 2.68 -10.23
C CYS A 21 -4.62 3.34 -9.56
N GLY A 22 -4.80 4.66 -9.71
CA GLY A 22 -5.91 5.42 -9.15
C GLY A 22 -5.68 5.90 -7.70
N ILE A 23 -4.50 5.69 -7.14
CA ILE A 23 -4.13 6.14 -5.80
C ILE A 23 -3.39 7.47 -5.94
N LYS A 24 -4.17 8.55 -5.89
CA LYS A 24 -3.69 9.90 -6.20
C LYS A 24 -2.89 10.55 -5.07
N ASN A 25 -3.07 10.06 -3.83
CA ASN A 25 -2.40 10.58 -2.64
C ASN A 25 -1.59 9.46 -1.97
N ILE A 26 -0.37 9.77 -1.55
CA ILE A 26 0.48 8.85 -0.79
C ILE A 26 -0.06 8.58 0.60
N GLU A 27 -0.71 9.56 1.22
CA GLU A 27 -1.34 9.37 2.54
C GLU A 27 -2.34 8.22 2.48
N THR A 28 -3.16 8.17 1.43
CA THR A 28 -4.08 7.06 1.19
C THR A 28 -3.36 5.71 1.01
N ALA A 29 -2.20 5.69 0.35
CA ALA A 29 -1.41 4.47 0.21
C ALA A 29 -0.81 4.00 1.54
N LEU A 30 -0.35 4.95 2.36
CA LEU A 30 0.17 4.72 3.71
C LEU A 30 -0.93 4.26 4.67
N ASP A 31 -2.14 4.82 4.56
CA ASP A 31 -3.30 4.39 5.34
C ASP A 31 -3.61 2.92 5.05
N TYR A 32 -3.58 2.51 3.77
CA TYR A 32 -3.81 1.11 3.39
C TYR A 32 -2.76 0.18 4.00
N LEU A 33 -1.48 0.61 4.00
CA LEU A 33 -0.40 -0.16 4.60
C LEU A 33 -0.56 -0.26 6.12
N SER A 34 -0.80 0.87 6.78
CA SER A 34 -0.92 0.95 8.24
C SER A 34 -2.05 0.08 8.75
N ILE A 35 -3.23 0.16 8.11
CA ILE A 35 -4.37 -0.68 8.47
C ILE A 35 -4.04 -2.15 8.21
N TYR A 36 -3.45 -2.48 7.06
CA TYR A 36 -3.08 -3.87 6.75
C TYR A 36 -2.12 -4.47 7.80
N GLU A 37 -1.10 -3.72 8.20
CA GLU A 37 -0.10 -4.12 9.22
C GLU A 37 -0.69 -4.22 10.63
N GLN A 38 -1.62 -3.32 10.99
CA GLN A 38 -2.34 -3.41 12.27
C GLN A 38 -3.09 -4.73 12.40
N TYR A 39 -3.75 -5.19 11.33
CA TYR A 39 -4.45 -6.48 11.32
C TYR A 39 -3.52 -7.68 11.07
N GLU A 40 -2.29 -7.46 10.60
CA GLU A 40 -1.26 -8.49 10.56
C GLU A 40 -0.74 -8.89 11.94
N ASN A 41 -0.70 -7.94 12.87
CA ASN A 41 -0.31 -8.18 14.25
C ASN A 41 -1.43 -8.84 15.10
N GLN A 42 -2.61 -9.06 14.52
CA GLN A 42 -3.76 -9.65 15.21
C GLN A 42 -3.87 -11.16 14.92
N LYS A 43 -3.67 -11.99 15.95
CA LYS A 43 -3.67 -13.47 15.89
C LYS A 43 -4.97 -14.13 15.38
N HIS A 44 -6.04 -13.37 15.20
CA HIS A 44 -7.34 -13.89 14.77
C HIS A 44 -7.66 -13.60 13.30
N ILE A 45 -6.81 -12.85 12.59
CA ILE A 45 -6.93 -12.61 11.14
C ILE A 45 -5.65 -13.09 10.46
N ASP A 46 -5.57 -14.38 10.17
CA ASP A 46 -4.40 -15.00 9.55
C ASP A 46 -4.40 -14.85 8.01
N SER A 47 -5.56 -14.61 7.40
CA SER A 47 -5.66 -14.53 5.95
C SER A 47 -5.30 -13.15 5.43
N SER A 48 -4.27 -13.07 4.57
CA SER A 48 -3.92 -11.86 3.82
C SER A 48 -5.13 -11.29 3.05
N MET A 49 -6.01 -12.16 2.54
CA MET A 49 -7.22 -11.75 1.84
C MET A 49 -8.24 -11.08 2.78
N GLU A 50 -8.39 -11.58 4.00
CA GLU A 50 -9.25 -10.95 5.01
C GLU A 50 -8.74 -9.58 5.41
N ARG A 51 -7.42 -9.44 5.63
CA ARG A 51 -6.80 -8.14 5.92
C ARG A 51 -7.06 -7.14 4.79
N LYS A 52 -6.89 -7.54 3.52
CA LYS A 52 -7.22 -6.68 2.36
C LYS A 52 -8.70 -6.30 2.32
N LYS A 53 -9.62 -7.20 2.69
CA LYS A 53 -11.06 -6.90 2.79
C LYS A 53 -11.35 -5.87 3.87
N VAL A 54 -10.74 -6.00 5.05
CA VAL A 54 -10.88 -5.02 6.13
C VAL A 54 -10.42 -3.63 5.69
N VAL A 55 -9.24 -3.53 5.08
CA VAL A 55 -8.73 -2.27 4.53
C VAL A 55 -9.68 -1.69 3.49
N ALA A 56 -10.16 -2.52 2.56
CA ALA A 56 -11.10 -2.10 1.51
C ALA A 56 -12.41 -1.56 2.09
N THR A 57 -12.96 -2.23 3.11
CA THR A 57 -14.15 -1.78 3.84
C THR A 57 -13.91 -0.46 4.57
N PHE A 58 -12.81 -0.35 5.32
CA PHE A 58 -12.49 0.84 6.10
C PHE A 58 -12.26 2.07 5.21
N CYS A 59 -11.52 1.89 4.13
CA CYS A 59 -11.18 2.97 3.20
C CYS A 59 -12.22 3.19 2.10
N LYS A 60 -13.33 2.43 2.09
CA LYS A 60 -14.41 2.52 1.09
C LYS A 60 -13.92 2.38 -0.35
N VAL A 61 -13.03 1.41 -0.58
CA VAL A 61 -12.47 1.10 -1.90
C VAL A 61 -12.62 -0.38 -2.22
N THR A 62 -12.23 -0.79 -3.43
CA THR A 62 -12.25 -2.22 -3.79
C THR A 62 -11.03 -2.95 -3.23
N VAL A 63 -11.19 -4.24 -2.93
CA VAL A 63 -10.06 -5.12 -2.56
C VAL A 63 -8.95 -5.10 -3.62
N ARG A 64 -9.33 -5.02 -4.90
CA ARG A 64 -8.38 -4.90 -6.02
C ARG A 64 -7.53 -3.63 -5.92
N THR A 65 -8.12 -2.50 -5.52
CA THR A 65 -7.39 -1.24 -5.31
C THR A 65 -6.35 -1.39 -4.19
N VAL A 66 -6.75 -2.00 -3.07
CA VAL A 66 -5.85 -2.27 -1.93
C VAL A 66 -4.71 -3.20 -2.35
N GLU A 67 -5.03 -4.27 -3.06
CA GLU A 67 -4.03 -5.24 -3.53
C GLU A 67 -2.99 -4.59 -4.46
N ILE A 68 -3.44 -3.80 -5.42
CA ILE A 68 -2.56 -3.06 -6.33
C ILE A 68 -1.69 -2.07 -5.54
N ALA A 69 -2.25 -1.36 -4.56
CA ALA A 69 -1.52 -0.44 -3.69
C ALA A 69 -0.38 -1.14 -2.95
N LEU A 70 -0.72 -2.16 -2.18
CA LEU A 70 0.22 -2.90 -1.32
C LEU A 70 1.32 -3.56 -2.15
N HIS A 71 0.96 -4.14 -3.29
CA HIS A 71 1.94 -4.76 -4.20
C HIS A 71 2.86 -3.72 -4.87
N THR A 72 2.32 -2.53 -5.19
CA THR A 72 3.13 -1.44 -5.75
C THR A 72 4.14 -0.90 -4.73
N MET A 73 3.76 -0.82 -3.46
CA MET A 73 4.65 -0.37 -2.39
C MET A 73 5.67 -1.44 -2.00
N LYS A 74 5.27 -2.73 -1.90
CA LYS A 74 6.21 -3.84 -1.61
C LYS A 74 7.28 -4.04 -2.68
N ARG A 75 7.05 -3.57 -3.91
CA ARG A 75 8.05 -3.62 -5.01
C ARG A 75 8.99 -2.42 -5.03
N ALA A 76 8.78 -1.43 -4.18
CA ALA A 76 9.56 -0.19 -4.13
C ALA A 76 10.50 -0.12 -2.92
N ILE A 77 10.29 -0.98 -1.92
CA ILE A 77 11.12 -1.20 -0.73
C ILE A 77 11.92 -2.48 -0.97
#